data_AF-A0A6A6TD24-F1
#
_entry.id   AF-A0A6A6TD24-F1
#
_cell.length_a   1.000
_cell.length_b   1.000
_cell.length_c   1.000
_cell.angle_alpha   90.00
_cell.angle_beta   90.00
_cell.angle_gamma   90.00
#
_symmetry.space_group_name_H-M   'P 1'
#
loop_
_entity.id
_entity.type
_entity.pdbx_description
1 polymer ?
#
loop_
_entity_poly.entity_id
_entity_poly.type
_entity_poly.pdbx_seq_one_letter_code
_entity_poly.pdbx_strand_id
1 'polypeptide(L)'
;MSDAYYKSLRQRRELNQRGLKNRGEDVDLWQDYVDIQKTLQQHAMAYGSLRSKRLTQKLCSTLPSEIRNMIYDEILSLEEVANEVATSRKCVVEPYSHSPKTYRLSFEDRMSHFPEQYATWGFFCDRFRREFVMNYYFRTEFQLDRWYDLHYFLFTDVFKTGCKPLTLIPKLTLLVDAGGLTSIPKTNKGLQLFRHGGTRKGFELMLDCSAVIRTERMGVIKDGLRGVVHELEEEDISVEYTYDGDKMEI
;
A
#
# COMPACT_ATOMS: atom_id res chain seq x y z
N MET A 1 66.32 37.23 21.49
CA MET A 1 64.87 36.91 21.43
C MET A 1 64.28 37.19 22.81
N SER A 2 63.26 38.04 22.91
CA SER A 2 62.82 38.59 24.20
C SER A 2 61.84 37.67 24.93
N ASP A 3 61.89 37.71 26.27
CA ASP A 3 61.00 37.00 27.20
C ASP A 3 59.50 37.22 26.92
N ALA A 4 59.17 38.37 26.32
CA ALA A 4 57.82 38.71 25.86
C ALA A 4 57.30 37.79 24.74
N TYR A 5 58.18 37.29 23.86
CA TYR A 5 57.79 36.38 22.77
C TYR A 5 57.36 35.00 23.30
N TYR A 6 58.08 34.46 24.29
CA TYR A 6 57.71 33.17 24.89
C TYR A 6 56.45 33.26 25.75
N LYS A 7 56.22 34.39 26.43
CA LYS A 7 54.97 34.64 27.16
C LYS A 7 53.75 34.67 26.23
N SER A 8 53.84 35.35 25.09
CA SER A 8 52.71 35.42 24.13
C SER A 8 52.40 34.05 23.49
N LEU A 9 53.43 33.25 23.18
CA LEU A 9 53.26 31.88 22.67
C LEU A 9 52.59 30.94 23.68
N ARG A 10 52.91 31.07 24.97
CA ARG A 10 52.27 30.27 26.04
C ARG A 10 50.80 30.62 26.19
N GLN A 11 50.49 31.92 26.22
CA GLN A 11 49.13 32.43 26.32
C GLN A 11 48.27 32.01 25.12
N ARG A 12 48.85 32.00 23.91
CA ARG A 12 48.16 31.55 22.68
C ARG A 12 47.92 30.04 22.67
N ARG A 13 48.83 29.23 23.21
CA ARG A 13 48.62 27.78 23.40
C ARG A 13 47.52 27.49 24.42
N GLU A 14 47.49 28.23 25.53
CA GLU A 14 46.45 28.08 26.55
C GLU A 14 45.06 28.48 26.02
N LEU A 15 44.97 29.57 25.24
CA LEU A 15 43.72 29.97 24.58
C LEU A 15 43.26 28.94 23.55
N ASN A 16 44.18 28.37 22.76
CA ASN A 16 43.84 27.31 21.81
C ASN A 16 43.42 26.01 22.52
N GLN A 17 44.07 25.63 23.62
CA GLN A 17 43.67 24.47 24.42
C GLN A 17 42.31 24.67 25.09
N ARG A 18 42.03 25.86 25.62
CA ARG A 18 40.68 26.21 26.13
C ARG A 18 39.64 26.20 25.02
N GLY A 19 39.97 26.75 23.85
CA GLY A 19 39.08 26.71 22.68
C GLY A 19 38.79 25.28 22.20
N LEU A 20 39.78 24.39 22.22
CA LEU A 20 39.60 22.97 21.88
C LEU A 20 38.81 22.22 22.96
N LYS A 21 39.03 22.52 24.24
CA LYS A 21 38.30 21.92 25.35
C LYS A 21 36.84 22.35 25.36
N ASN A 22 36.56 23.64 25.20
CA ASN A 22 35.19 24.16 25.10
C ASN A 22 34.46 23.59 23.88
N ARG A 23 35.13 23.43 22.74
CA ARG A 23 34.55 22.75 21.56
C ARG A 23 34.28 21.27 21.81
N GLY A 24 35.12 20.60 22.61
CA GLY A 24 34.86 19.22 23.05
C GLY A 24 33.64 19.13 23.95
N GLU A 25 33.53 20.02 24.94
CA GLU A 25 32.38 20.14 25.84
C GLU A 25 31.07 20.49 25.07
N ASP A 26 31.14 21.37 24.06
CA ASP A 26 30.00 21.70 23.19
C ASP A 26 29.55 20.51 22.32
N VAL A 27 30.49 19.67 21.86
CA VAL A 27 30.19 18.44 21.11
C VAL A 27 29.57 17.38 22.03
N ASP A 28 30.06 17.25 23.26
CA ASP A 28 29.50 16.34 24.28
C ASP A 28 28.08 16.75 24.67
N LEU A 29 27.82 18.06 24.88
CA LEU A 29 26.48 18.59 25.15
C LEU A 29 25.51 18.38 23.96
N TRP A 30 26.00 18.50 22.73
CA TRP A 30 25.20 18.22 21.54
C TRP A 30 24.87 16.73 21.42
N GLN A 31 25.83 15.85 21.72
CA GLN A 31 25.62 14.41 21.74
C GLN A 31 24.60 14.00 22.82
N ASP A 32 24.72 14.56 24.02
CA ASP A 32 23.74 14.37 25.10
C ASP A 32 22.34 14.84 24.69
N TYR A 33 22.23 16.01 24.06
CA TYR A 33 20.96 16.51 23.53
C TYR A 33 20.35 15.54 22.50
N VAL A 34 21.15 15.06 21.54
CA VAL A 34 20.70 14.09 20.53
C VAL A 34 20.23 12.78 21.18
N ASP A 35 20.93 12.30 22.20
CA ASP A 35 20.58 11.04 22.87
C ASP A 35 19.35 11.19 23.77
N ILE A 36 19.15 12.35 24.42
CA ILE A 36 17.91 12.71 25.11
C ILE A 36 16.74 12.75 24.12
N GLN A 37 16.90 13.39 22.95
CA GLN A 37 15.85 13.45 21.92
C GLN A 37 15.45 12.06 21.43
N LYS A 38 16.43 11.20 21.13
CA LYS A 38 16.17 9.80 20.75
C LYS A 38 15.42 9.05 21.85
N THR A 39 15.82 9.22 23.11
CA THR A 39 15.21 8.55 24.25
C THR A 39 13.75 9.02 24.43
N LEU A 40 13.50 10.33 24.37
CA LEU A 40 12.16 10.90 24.42
C LEU A 40 11.27 10.38 23.28
N GLN A 41 11.80 10.34 22.06
CA GLN A 41 11.08 9.80 20.91
C GLN A 41 10.73 8.32 21.10
N GLN A 42 11.67 7.50 21.58
CA GLN A 42 11.41 6.08 21.87
C GLN A 42 10.33 5.90 22.94
N HIS A 43 10.37 6.68 24.03
CA HIS A 43 9.35 6.64 25.08
C HIS A 43 7.98 7.08 24.55
N ALA A 44 7.92 8.15 23.75
CA ALA A 44 6.68 8.61 23.13
C ALA A 44 6.08 7.55 22.20
N MET A 45 6.90 6.92 21.36
CA MET A 45 6.47 5.82 20.49
C MET A 45 5.97 4.61 21.28
N ALA A 46 6.69 4.21 22.33
CA ALA A 46 6.30 3.09 23.19
C ALA A 46 4.97 3.36 23.91
N TYR A 47 4.79 4.59 24.44
CA TYR A 47 3.54 4.99 25.09
C TYR A 47 2.37 5.03 24.09
N GLY A 48 2.59 5.65 22.92
CA GLY A 48 1.59 5.70 21.84
C GLY A 48 1.16 4.30 21.42
N SER A 49 2.12 3.41 21.14
CA SER A 49 1.87 2.01 20.82
C SER A 49 1.05 1.29 21.90
N LEU A 50 1.44 1.40 23.18
CA LEU A 50 0.73 0.74 24.28
C LEU A 50 -0.70 1.27 24.41
N ARG A 51 -0.89 2.58 24.30
CA ARG A 51 -2.20 3.21 24.44
C ARG A 51 -3.12 2.86 23.28
N SER A 52 -2.62 2.92 22.05
CA SER A 52 -3.35 2.57 20.83
C SER A 52 -3.76 1.09 20.82
N LYS A 53 -2.87 0.17 21.23
CA LYS A 53 -3.21 -1.25 21.42
C LYS A 53 -4.34 -1.44 22.41
N ARG A 54 -4.26 -0.83 23.61
CA ARG A 54 -5.30 -0.97 24.64
C ARG A 54 -6.65 -0.40 24.18
N LEU A 55 -6.62 0.76 23.52
CA LEU A 55 -7.82 1.41 23.00
C LEU A 55 -8.49 0.56 21.93
N THR A 56 -7.72 0.11 20.92
CA THR A 56 -8.26 -0.73 19.84
C THR A 56 -8.70 -2.10 20.32
N GLN A 57 -8.03 -2.68 21.32
CA GLN A 57 -8.49 -3.91 21.95
C GLN A 57 -9.84 -3.72 22.63
N LYS A 58 -10.04 -2.61 23.37
CA LYS A 58 -11.33 -2.29 23.99
C LYS A 58 -12.42 -2.03 22.94
N LEU A 59 -12.07 -1.32 21.86
CA LEU A 59 -12.98 -1.09 20.72
C LEU A 59 -13.46 -2.43 20.14
N CYS A 60 -12.53 -3.33 19.81
CA CYS A 60 -12.85 -4.65 19.25
C CYS A 60 -13.58 -5.60 20.20
N SER A 61 -13.42 -5.45 21.52
CA SER A 61 -14.09 -6.31 22.51
C SER A 61 -15.47 -5.79 22.94
N THR A 62 -15.74 -4.50 22.78
CA THR A 62 -16.94 -3.85 23.35
C THR A 62 -17.98 -3.53 22.29
N LEU A 63 -17.55 -3.08 21.11
CA LEU A 63 -18.47 -2.67 20.05
C LEU A 63 -18.84 -3.86 19.15
N PRO A 64 -20.10 -3.96 18.67
CA PRO A 64 -20.50 -4.91 17.63
C PRO A 64 -19.74 -4.67 16.30
N SER A 65 -19.65 -5.70 15.45
CA SER A 65 -18.93 -5.66 14.17
C SER A 65 -19.37 -4.51 13.27
N GLU A 66 -20.67 -4.24 13.25
CA GLU A 66 -21.31 -3.27 12.36
C GLU A 66 -20.83 -1.86 12.71
N ILE A 67 -20.78 -1.53 14.01
CA ILE A 67 -20.27 -0.25 14.50
C ILE A 67 -18.78 -0.11 14.24
N ARG A 68 -18.00 -1.20 14.37
CA ARG A 68 -16.57 -1.17 14.06
C ARG A 68 -16.33 -0.92 12.58
N ASN A 69 -17.09 -1.57 11.71
CA ASN A 69 -17.04 -1.34 10.27
C ASN A 69 -17.35 0.12 9.94
N MET A 70 -18.37 0.74 10.56
CA MET A 70 -18.64 2.17 10.39
C MET A 70 -17.46 3.05 10.81
N ILE A 71 -16.74 2.72 11.90
CA ILE A 71 -15.54 3.45 12.32
C ILE A 71 -14.41 3.30 11.29
N TYR A 72 -14.19 2.08 10.80
CA TYR A 72 -13.18 1.82 9.77
C TYR A 72 -13.52 2.56 8.47
N ASP A 73 -14.80 2.57 8.09
CA ASP A 73 -15.31 3.29 6.92
C ASP A 73 -15.03 4.79 7.03
N GLU A 74 -15.30 5.36 8.21
CA GLU A 74 -15.03 6.78 8.49
C GLU A 74 -13.53 7.09 8.38
N ILE A 75 -12.67 6.26 8.99
CA ILE A 75 -11.21 6.42 8.93
C ILE A 75 -10.72 6.40 7.47
N LEU A 76 -11.18 5.43 6.67
CA LEU A 76 -10.81 5.33 5.26
C LEU A 76 -11.27 6.57 4.47
N SER A 77 -12.48 7.07 4.74
CA SER A 77 -13.01 8.25 4.04
C SER A 77 -12.33 9.58 4.40
N LEU A 78 -11.88 9.75 5.65
CA LEU A 78 -11.17 10.97 6.07
C LEU A 78 -9.80 11.09 5.40
N GLU A 79 -9.13 9.95 5.19
CA GLU A 79 -7.85 9.89 4.47
C GLU A 79 -8.05 10.12 2.97
N GLU A 80 -9.19 9.74 2.39
CA GLU A 80 -9.57 10.08 1.01
C GLU A 80 -9.69 11.61 0.82
N VAL A 81 -10.32 12.30 1.78
CA VAL A 81 -10.49 13.77 1.75
C VAL A 81 -9.17 14.51 1.98
N ALA A 82 -8.28 14.00 2.83
CA ALA A 82 -6.97 14.59 3.04
C ALA A 82 -6.06 14.50 1.80
N ASN A 83 -6.29 13.51 0.93
CA ASN A 83 -5.51 13.24 -0.28
C ASN A 83 -6.18 13.75 -1.57
N GLU A 84 -6.94 14.85 -1.47
CA GLU A 84 -7.87 15.48 -2.44
C GLU A 84 -7.37 15.80 -3.89
N VAL A 85 -6.35 15.11 -4.41
CA VAL A 85 -5.93 15.18 -5.83
C VAL A 85 -6.31 13.92 -6.63
N ALA A 86 -6.75 12.83 -6.01
CA ALA A 86 -7.13 11.62 -6.73
C ALA A 86 -8.67 11.43 -6.79
N THR A 87 -9.27 11.89 -7.88
CA THR A 87 -10.62 11.50 -8.28
C THR A 87 -10.75 9.98 -8.39
N SER A 88 -11.80 9.45 -7.76
CA SER A 88 -12.30 8.06 -7.74
C SER A 88 -11.58 7.11 -6.77
N ARG A 89 -12.38 6.24 -6.11
CA ARG A 89 -12.00 5.15 -5.18
C ARG A 89 -11.11 4.06 -5.80
N LYS A 90 -10.42 4.37 -6.90
CA LYS A 90 -9.60 3.46 -7.66
C LYS A 90 -8.18 3.49 -7.11
N CYS A 91 -7.81 2.41 -6.43
CA CYS A 91 -6.41 2.15 -6.10
C CYS A 91 -5.72 1.60 -7.35
N VAL A 92 -4.83 2.37 -7.96
CA VAL A 92 -3.97 1.91 -9.07
C VAL A 92 -2.76 1.20 -8.46
N VAL A 93 -2.58 -0.07 -8.81
CA VAL A 93 -1.41 -0.84 -8.35
C VAL A 93 -0.29 -0.67 -9.36
N GLU A 94 0.79 0.00 -8.95
CA GLU A 94 1.92 0.27 -9.83
C GLU A 94 2.75 -0.98 -10.18
N PRO A 95 3.26 -1.08 -11.43
CA PRO A 95 3.93 -2.27 -11.93
C PRO A 95 5.17 -2.72 -11.17
N TYR A 96 5.40 -4.04 -11.07
CA TYR A 96 6.69 -4.57 -10.63
C TYR A 96 7.84 -4.14 -11.57
N SER A 97 8.71 -3.25 -11.09
CA SER A 97 10.01 -2.97 -11.73
C SER A 97 10.89 -4.23 -11.61
N HIS A 98 11.26 -4.82 -12.73
CA HIS A 98 12.08 -6.04 -12.84
C HIS A 98 13.55 -5.85 -12.43
N SER A 99 13.89 -4.81 -11.65
CA SER A 99 15.26 -4.61 -11.18
C SER A 99 15.55 -5.46 -9.96
N PRO A 100 16.49 -6.42 -10.03
CA PRO A 100 16.76 -7.35 -8.95
C PRO A 100 17.45 -6.74 -7.71
N LYS A 101 17.65 -5.41 -7.67
CA LYS A 101 18.26 -4.70 -6.53
C LYS A 101 17.25 -3.89 -5.71
N THR A 102 16.00 -3.77 -6.16
CA THR A 102 14.94 -2.97 -5.52
C THR A 102 13.77 -3.82 -5.03
N TYR A 103 13.99 -5.12 -4.78
CA TYR A 103 13.02 -6.11 -4.25
C TYR A 103 12.38 -5.75 -2.87
N ARG A 104 12.64 -4.56 -2.34
CA ARG A 104 12.19 -4.08 -1.03
C ARG A 104 11.39 -2.77 -1.07
N LEU A 105 11.08 -2.21 -2.24
CA LEU A 105 9.94 -1.30 -2.33
C LEU A 105 8.71 -2.19 -2.30
N SER A 106 8.18 -2.31 -1.09
CA SER A 106 7.11 -3.22 -0.73
C SER A 106 5.88 -2.87 -1.57
N PHE A 107 5.02 -3.85 -1.80
CA PHE A 107 3.72 -3.58 -2.40
C PHE A 107 2.87 -2.63 -1.53
N GLU A 108 3.22 -2.45 -0.25
CA GLU A 108 2.63 -1.48 0.67
C GLU A 108 2.82 -0.05 0.12
N ASP A 109 4.04 0.30 -0.30
CA ASP A 109 4.41 1.61 -0.87
C ASP A 109 3.68 1.96 -2.18
N ARG A 110 2.90 1.03 -2.75
CA ARG A 110 2.28 1.13 -4.08
C ARG A 110 0.76 1.13 -4.07
N MET A 111 0.14 1.01 -2.90
CA MET A 111 -1.28 1.27 -2.74
C MET A 111 -1.45 2.76 -2.44
N SER A 112 -1.72 3.54 -3.48
CA SER A 112 -1.67 5.02 -3.47
C SER A 112 -2.49 5.72 -2.37
N HIS A 113 -3.42 5.01 -1.70
CA HIS A 113 -4.35 5.58 -0.72
C HIS A 113 -4.53 4.72 0.55
N PHE A 114 -3.68 3.71 0.79
CA PHE A 114 -3.82 2.93 2.01
C PHE A 114 -3.26 3.70 3.22
N PRO A 115 -4.01 3.91 4.30
CA PRO A 115 -3.50 4.62 5.47
C PRO A 115 -2.65 3.68 6.34
N GLU A 116 -1.38 3.53 5.93
CA GLU A 116 -0.39 2.58 6.46
C GLU A 116 -0.23 2.63 7.98
N GLN A 117 -0.43 3.80 8.59
CA GLN A 117 -0.38 3.96 10.04
C GLN A 117 -1.29 2.95 10.74
N TYR A 118 -2.49 2.69 10.22
CA TYR A 118 -3.46 1.77 10.85
C TYR A 118 -3.16 0.29 10.62
N ALA A 119 -2.34 -0.06 9.63
CA ALA A 119 -1.80 -1.43 9.48
C ALA A 119 -0.47 -1.64 10.19
N THR A 120 0.14 -0.60 10.76
CA THR A 120 1.50 -0.67 11.32
C THR A 120 1.57 -1.71 12.45
N TRP A 121 2.53 -2.62 12.32
CA TRP A 121 2.80 -3.64 13.32
C TRP A 121 3.15 -3.01 14.67
N GLY A 122 2.53 -3.51 15.73
CA GLY A 122 2.86 -3.13 17.08
C GLY A 122 2.21 -1.84 17.59
N PHE A 123 1.52 -1.04 16.77
CA PHE A 123 0.78 0.14 17.25
C PHE A 123 -0.69 -0.16 17.60
N PHE A 124 -1.31 -1.05 16.84
CA PHE A 124 -2.71 -1.44 17.00
C PHE A 124 -2.80 -2.92 17.37
N CYS A 125 -3.91 -3.33 18.00
CA CYS A 125 -4.12 -4.75 18.30
C CYS A 125 -4.37 -5.56 17.01
N ASP A 126 -3.99 -6.84 16.99
CA ASP A 126 -4.01 -7.64 15.75
C ASP A 126 -5.42 -7.78 15.16
N ARG A 127 -6.44 -7.89 16.03
CA ARG A 127 -7.84 -7.96 15.59
C ARG A 127 -8.27 -6.69 14.87
N PHE A 128 -7.95 -5.52 15.43
CA PHE A 128 -8.25 -4.23 14.78
C PHE A 128 -7.56 -4.14 13.42
N ARG A 129 -6.26 -4.44 13.36
CA ARG A 129 -5.48 -4.38 12.11
C ARG A 129 -6.08 -5.26 11.03
N ARG A 130 -6.43 -6.49 11.39
CA ARG A 130 -7.04 -7.46 10.48
C ARG A 130 -8.40 -6.99 9.99
N GLU A 131 -9.30 -6.60 10.90
CA GLU A 131 -10.65 -6.13 10.51
C GLU A 131 -10.58 -4.85 9.66
N PHE A 132 -9.67 -3.93 9.98
CA PHE A 132 -9.42 -2.72 9.20
C PHE A 132 -8.95 -3.02 7.77
N VAL A 133 -7.94 -3.88 7.62
CA VAL A 133 -7.43 -4.29 6.30
C VAL A 133 -8.48 -5.06 5.51
N MET A 134 -9.27 -5.92 6.16
CA MET A 134 -10.40 -6.59 5.50
C MET A 134 -11.41 -5.58 4.95
N ASN A 135 -11.72 -4.54 5.71
CA ASN A 135 -12.67 -3.53 5.29
C ASN A 135 -12.12 -2.65 4.15
N TYR A 136 -10.83 -2.34 4.17
CA TYR A 136 -10.15 -1.70 3.04
C TYR A 136 -10.30 -2.52 1.75
N TYR A 137 -9.93 -3.81 1.76
CA TYR A 137 -10.10 -4.67 0.58
C TYR A 137 -11.56 -4.79 0.14
N PHE A 138 -12.51 -4.75 1.07
CA PHE A 138 -13.92 -4.86 0.77
C PHE A 138 -14.50 -3.60 0.11
N ARG A 139 -13.98 -2.41 0.43
CA ARG A 139 -14.55 -1.14 -0.05
C ARG A 139 -13.81 -0.53 -1.23
N THR A 140 -12.53 -0.81 -1.37
CA THR A 140 -11.69 -0.20 -2.39
C THR A 140 -11.91 -0.88 -3.73
N GLU A 141 -12.11 -0.08 -4.78
CA GLU A 141 -12.04 -0.59 -6.15
C GLU A 141 -10.56 -0.62 -6.55
N PHE A 142 -10.10 -1.78 -7.03
CA PHE A 142 -8.71 -1.94 -7.44
C PHE A 142 -8.61 -1.91 -8.95
N GLN A 143 -7.61 -1.21 -9.46
CA GLN A 143 -7.25 -1.21 -10.87
C GLN A 143 -5.83 -1.74 -11.03
N LEU A 144 -5.67 -2.77 -11.85
CA LEU A 144 -4.39 -3.35 -12.21
C LEU A 144 -4.08 -3.04 -13.67
N ASP A 145 -2.95 -2.38 -13.91
CA ASP A 145 -2.53 -2.06 -15.27
C ASP A 145 -1.98 -3.27 -16.04
N ARG A 146 -1.59 -4.33 -15.32
CA ARG A 146 -0.83 -5.47 -15.85
C ARG A 146 -1.30 -6.78 -15.24
N TRP A 147 -1.56 -7.77 -16.10
CA TRP A 147 -2.03 -9.11 -15.70
C TRP A 147 -1.05 -9.89 -14.82
N TYR A 148 0.26 -9.61 -14.87
CA TYR A 148 1.25 -10.33 -14.05
C TYR A 148 1.24 -9.89 -12.59
N ASP A 149 0.78 -8.68 -12.30
CA ASP A 149 0.61 -8.20 -10.93
C ASP A 149 -0.60 -8.88 -10.24
N LEU A 150 -1.51 -9.47 -11.03
CA LEU A 150 -2.72 -10.15 -10.56
C LEU A 150 -2.44 -11.26 -9.55
N HIS A 151 -1.52 -12.18 -9.86
CA HIS A 151 -1.21 -13.28 -8.93
C HIS A 151 -0.66 -12.75 -7.60
N TYR A 152 0.29 -11.82 -7.67
CA TYR A 152 0.89 -11.28 -6.47
C TYR A 152 -0.17 -10.54 -5.63
N PHE A 153 -0.98 -9.70 -6.27
CA PHE A 153 -2.02 -8.92 -5.61
C PHE A 153 -3.10 -9.78 -4.94
N LEU A 154 -3.60 -10.82 -5.63
CA LEU A 154 -4.70 -11.64 -5.13
C LEU A 154 -4.30 -12.57 -3.98
N PHE A 155 -3.05 -13.05 -3.98
CA PHE A 155 -2.58 -14.08 -3.05
C PHE A 155 -1.58 -13.61 -2.01
N THR A 156 -1.05 -12.39 -2.13
CA THR A 156 -0.10 -11.85 -1.14
C THR A 156 -0.84 -11.02 -0.09
N ASP A 157 -0.69 -11.41 1.17
CA ASP A 157 -1.09 -10.59 2.31
C ASP A 157 -0.02 -9.54 2.59
N VAL A 158 -0.11 -8.46 1.83
CA VAL A 158 0.85 -7.35 1.83
C VAL A 158 1.05 -6.80 3.24
N PHE A 159 -0.04 -6.62 3.99
CA PHE A 159 -0.04 -6.08 5.35
C PHE A 159 0.27 -7.12 6.45
N LYS A 160 0.44 -8.40 6.08
CA LYS A 160 0.72 -9.53 6.99
C LYS A 160 -0.32 -9.65 8.11
N THR A 161 -1.60 -9.50 7.79
CA THR A 161 -2.72 -9.57 8.74
C THR A 161 -3.42 -10.94 8.83
N GLY A 162 -2.97 -11.91 8.04
CA GLY A 162 -3.62 -13.21 7.81
C GLY A 162 -4.80 -13.16 6.84
N CYS A 163 -4.95 -12.08 6.07
CA CYS A 163 -6.04 -11.90 5.11
C CYS A 163 -5.71 -12.49 3.74
N LYS A 164 -6.74 -12.91 3.00
CA LYS A 164 -6.61 -13.34 1.60
C LYS A 164 -7.34 -12.35 0.70
N PRO A 165 -6.64 -11.45 -0.01
CA PRO A 165 -7.27 -10.39 -0.81
C PRO A 165 -8.33 -10.91 -1.78
N LEU A 166 -8.05 -12.02 -2.46
CA LEU A 166 -8.98 -12.67 -3.40
C LEU A 166 -10.38 -12.96 -2.84
N THR A 167 -10.49 -13.21 -1.53
CA THR A 167 -11.77 -13.53 -0.88
C THR A 167 -12.52 -12.29 -0.40
N LEU A 168 -11.88 -11.12 -0.43
CA LEU A 168 -12.35 -9.89 0.21
C LEU A 168 -12.74 -8.83 -0.80
N ILE A 169 -11.99 -8.75 -1.90
CA ILE A 169 -12.21 -7.77 -2.96
C ILE A 169 -13.53 -8.12 -3.68
N PRO A 170 -14.51 -7.20 -3.73
CA PRO A 170 -15.74 -7.45 -4.48
C PRO A 170 -15.58 -7.14 -5.96
N LYS A 171 -14.71 -6.20 -6.32
CA LYS A 171 -14.57 -5.69 -7.69
C LYS A 171 -13.12 -5.40 -8.05
N LEU A 172 -12.72 -5.83 -9.24
CA LEU A 172 -11.38 -5.61 -9.78
C LEU A 172 -11.44 -5.17 -11.24
N THR A 173 -10.75 -4.09 -11.58
CA THR A 173 -10.52 -3.67 -12.96
C THR A 173 -9.13 -4.11 -13.41
N LEU A 174 -9.06 -4.84 -14.51
CA LEU A 174 -7.81 -5.27 -15.15
C LEU A 174 -7.71 -4.60 -16.52
N LEU A 175 -6.66 -3.80 -16.72
CA LEU A 175 -6.35 -3.20 -18.01
C LEU A 175 -5.82 -4.29 -18.97
N VAL A 176 -6.47 -4.41 -20.11
CA VAL A 176 -6.09 -5.29 -21.22
C VAL A 176 -5.27 -4.47 -22.21
N ASP A 177 -3.98 -4.81 -22.36
CA ASP A 177 -3.06 -4.03 -23.17
C ASP A 177 -3.41 -3.99 -24.68
N ALA A 178 -2.93 -2.93 -25.34
CA ALA A 178 -3.06 -2.73 -26.79
C ALA A 178 -2.36 -3.82 -27.64
N GLY A 179 -1.56 -4.68 -27.00
CA GLY A 179 -0.87 -5.81 -27.61
C GLY A 179 -1.84 -6.87 -28.15
N GLY A 180 -3.09 -6.88 -27.64
CA GLY A 180 -4.37 -7.35 -28.24
C GLY A 180 -4.50 -8.82 -28.68
N LEU A 181 -3.40 -9.49 -29.00
CA LEU A 181 -3.33 -10.84 -29.57
C LEU A 181 -2.26 -11.68 -28.88
N THR A 182 -1.09 -11.08 -28.58
CA THR A 182 -0.01 -11.78 -27.85
C THR A 182 -0.27 -11.84 -26.34
N SER A 183 -1.17 -11.00 -25.84
CA SER A 183 -1.60 -10.96 -24.43
C SER A 183 -2.74 -11.94 -24.13
N ILE A 184 -3.56 -12.37 -25.11
CA ILE A 184 -4.72 -13.26 -24.87
C ILE A 184 -4.33 -14.55 -24.10
N PRO A 185 -3.31 -15.33 -24.51
CA PRO A 185 -2.93 -16.53 -23.75
C PRO A 185 -2.46 -16.22 -22.32
N LYS A 186 -1.83 -15.06 -22.13
CA LYS A 186 -1.31 -14.61 -20.84
C LYS A 186 -2.44 -14.11 -19.93
N THR A 187 -3.36 -13.34 -20.48
CA THR A 187 -4.60 -12.91 -19.82
C THR A 187 -5.44 -14.12 -19.44
N ASN A 188 -5.66 -15.08 -20.34
CA ASN A 188 -6.33 -16.35 -20.03
C ASN A 188 -5.70 -17.06 -18.83
N LYS A 189 -4.36 -17.17 -18.80
CA LYS A 189 -3.65 -17.77 -17.66
C LYS A 189 -3.84 -16.96 -16.36
N GLY A 190 -3.86 -15.64 -16.43
CA GLY A 190 -4.16 -14.78 -15.28
C GLY A 190 -5.59 -14.96 -14.79
N LEU A 191 -6.56 -15.02 -15.70
CA LEU A 191 -7.98 -15.19 -15.39
C LEU A 191 -8.29 -16.56 -14.75
N GLN A 192 -7.57 -17.60 -15.15
CA GLN A 192 -7.66 -18.92 -14.49
C GLN A 192 -7.32 -18.88 -12.99
N LEU A 193 -6.61 -17.86 -12.50
CA LEU A 193 -6.32 -17.72 -11.08
C LEU A 193 -7.58 -17.53 -10.23
N PHE A 194 -8.62 -16.89 -10.77
CA PHE A 194 -9.88 -16.69 -10.07
C PHE A 194 -10.61 -18.02 -9.83
N ARG A 195 -10.55 -18.95 -10.79
CA ARG A 195 -11.12 -20.30 -10.66
C ARG A 195 -10.50 -21.08 -9.50
N HIS A 196 -9.19 -20.98 -9.34
CA HIS A 196 -8.46 -21.81 -8.37
C HIS A 196 -8.34 -21.20 -6.98
N GLY A 197 -8.54 -19.90 -6.84
CA GLY A 197 -8.22 -19.20 -5.60
C GLY A 197 -9.39 -18.98 -4.63
N GLY A 198 -10.61 -19.36 -5.00
CA GLY A 198 -11.80 -19.23 -4.15
C GLY A 198 -12.28 -17.78 -4.09
N THR A 199 -12.78 -17.28 -5.22
CA THR A 199 -13.44 -15.97 -5.31
C THR A 199 -14.70 -15.92 -4.45
N ARG A 200 -15.02 -14.71 -3.98
CA ARG A 200 -16.27 -14.45 -3.29
C ARG A 200 -17.43 -14.51 -4.27
N LYS A 201 -18.58 -15.01 -3.81
CA LYS A 201 -19.85 -14.93 -4.54
C LYS A 201 -20.20 -13.48 -4.90
N GLY A 202 -20.51 -13.20 -6.17
CA GLY A 202 -20.78 -11.85 -6.65
C GLY A 202 -19.52 -11.00 -6.85
N PHE A 203 -18.38 -11.64 -7.15
CA PHE A 203 -17.17 -10.93 -7.57
C PHE A 203 -17.36 -10.36 -8.98
N GLU A 204 -17.00 -9.09 -9.16
CA GLU A 204 -17.08 -8.38 -10.43
C GLU A 204 -15.68 -8.13 -11.00
N LEU A 205 -15.41 -8.69 -12.17
CA LEU A 205 -14.19 -8.46 -12.93
C LEU A 205 -14.48 -7.56 -14.13
N MET A 206 -13.84 -6.40 -14.16
CA MET A 206 -13.93 -5.47 -15.28
C MET A 206 -12.66 -5.56 -16.13
N LEU A 207 -12.79 -5.93 -17.39
CA LEU A 207 -11.72 -5.95 -18.37
C LEU A 207 -11.70 -4.62 -19.13
N ASP A 208 -10.80 -3.73 -18.72
CA ASP A 208 -10.66 -2.43 -19.36
C ASP A 208 -9.82 -2.55 -20.63
N CYS A 209 -10.49 -2.41 -21.76
CA CYS A 209 -9.90 -2.51 -23.10
C CYS A 209 -9.72 -1.12 -23.75
N SER A 210 -9.80 -0.02 -22.98
CA SER A 210 -9.59 1.35 -23.47
C SER A 210 -8.25 1.57 -24.18
N ALA A 211 -7.21 0.81 -23.82
CA ALA A 211 -5.92 0.85 -24.49
C ALA A 211 -5.95 0.24 -25.92
N VAL A 212 -7.00 -0.48 -26.30
CA VAL A 212 -7.13 -1.13 -27.60
C VAL A 212 -7.65 -0.11 -28.62
N ILE A 213 -6.81 0.32 -29.56
CA ILE A 213 -7.12 1.46 -30.45
C ILE A 213 -8.20 1.14 -31.53
N ARG A 214 -8.63 -0.12 -31.69
CA ARG A 214 -9.54 -0.54 -32.78
C ARG A 214 -10.62 -1.53 -32.32
N THR A 215 -11.88 -1.25 -32.65
CA THR A 215 -13.05 -2.10 -32.40
C THR A 215 -12.94 -3.50 -33.01
N GLU A 216 -12.32 -3.65 -34.18
CA GLU A 216 -12.06 -4.96 -34.79
C GLU A 216 -11.18 -5.87 -33.91
N ARG A 217 -10.31 -5.30 -33.09
CA ARG A 217 -9.49 -6.05 -32.13
C ARG A 217 -10.28 -6.45 -30.88
N MET A 218 -11.38 -5.77 -30.57
CA MET A 218 -12.26 -6.17 -29.47
C MET A 218 -13.00 -7.47 -29.75
N GLY A 219 -13.44 -7.70 -30.99
CA GLY A 219 -14.02 -9.00 -31.38
C GLY A 219 -13.04 -10.15 -31.12
N VAL A 220 -11.78 -9.96 -31.52
CA VAL A 220 -10.70 -10.94 -31.30
C VAL A 220 -10.42 -11.18 -29.81
N ILE A 221 -10.42 -10.13 -28.99
CA ILE A 221 -10.22 -10.26 -27.54
C ILE A 221 -11.41 -10.99 -26.90
N LYS A 222 -12.65 -10.60 -27.23
CA LYS A 222 -13.86 -11.27 -26.73
C LYS A 222 -13.87 -12.74 -27.13
N ASP A 223 -13.57 -13.05 -28.39
CA ASP A 223 -13.51 -14.44 -28.87
C ASP A 223 -12.38 -15.24 -28.21
N GLY A 224 -11.20 -14.63 -28.06
CA GLY A 224 -10.04 -15.27 -27.45
C GLY A 224 -10.16 -15.50 -25.94
N LEU A 225 -10.96 -14.69 -25.24
CA LEU A 225 -11.25 -14.82 -23.82
C LEU A 225 -12.59 -15.53 -23.54
N ARG A 226 -13.44 -15.75 -24.55
CA ARG A 226 -14.79 -16.30 -24.37
C ARG A 226 -14.82 -17.57 -23.52
N GLY A 227 -13.89 -18.48 -23.77
CA GLY A 227 -13.81 -19.74 -23.03
C GLY A 227 -13.60 -19.52 -21.53
N VAL A 228 -12.59 -18.74 -21.14
CA VAL A 228 -12.32 -18.49 -19.72
C VAL A 228 -13.40 -17.62 -19.08
N VAL A 229 -13.99 -16.69 -19.82
CA VAL A 229 -15.08 -15.83 -19.31
C VAL A 229 -16.31 -16.65 -18.99
N HIS A 230 -16.74 -17.52 -19.91
CA HIS A 230 -17.85 -18.44 -19.67
C HIS A 230 -17.59 -19.31 -18.44
N GLU A 231 -16.37 -19.84 -18.29
CA GLU A 231 -15.99 -20.62 -17.11
C GLU A 231 -16.01 -19.80 -15.81
N LEU A 232 -15.70 -18.49 -15.85
CA LEU A 232 -15.79 -17.62 -14.68
C LEU A 232 -17.24 -17.30 -14.33
N GLU A 233 -18.10 -17.08 -15.31
CA GLU A 233 -19.54 -16.85 -15.12
C GLU A 233 -20.23 -18.07 -14.50
N GLU A 234 -19.82 -19.29 -14.87
CA GLU A 234 -20.28 -20.54 -14.23
C GLU A 234 -19.91 -20.59 -12.72
N GLU A 235 -18.84 -19.90 -12.32
CA GLU A 235 -18.40 -19.77 -10.93
C GLU A 235 -18.99 -18.53 -10.22
N ASP A 236 -20.03 -17.92 -10.79
CA ASP A 236 -20.73 -16.72 -10.27
C ASP A 236 -19.82 -15.48 -10.17
N ILE A 237 -18.88 -15.36 -11.10
CA ILE A 237 -18.05 -14.17 -11.33
C ILE A 237 -18.62 -13.41 -12.52
N SER A 238 -19.08 -12.18 -12.29
CA SER A 238 -19.52 -11.30 -13.36
C SER A 238 -18.29 -10.74 -14.09
N VAL A 239 -18.28 -10.82 -15.43
CA VAL A 239 -17.21 -10.25 -16.25
C VAL A 239 -17.77 -9.19 -17.19
N GLU A 240 -17.31 -7.95 -17.04
CA GLU A 240 -17.70 -6.84 -17.90
C GLU A 240 -16.51 -6.33 -18.72
N TYR A 241 -16.78 -5.83 -19.92
CA TYR A 241 -15.77 -5.20 -20.78
C TYR A 241 -16.04 -3.70 -20.87
N THR A 242 -15.02 -2.87 -20.63
CA THR A 242 -15.08 -1.43 -20.92
C THR A 242 -14.21 -1.09 -22.12
N TYR A 243 -14.70 -0.21 -22.99
CA TYR A 243 -13.98 0.31 -24.15
C TYR A 243 -14.36 1.77 -24.34
N ASP A 244 -13.38 2.61 -24.65
CA ASP A 244 -13.59 4.05 -24.80
C ASP A 244 -14.35 4.33 -26.12
N GLY A 245 -15.64 4.67 -26.03
CA GLY A 245 -16.42 5.12 -27.18
C GLY A 245 -17.93 4.98 -27.10
N ASP A 246 -18.48 3.89 -26.55
CA ASP A 246 -19.94 3.75 -26.41
C ASP A 246 -20.28 2.63 -25.41
N LYS A 247 -21.12 2.96 -24.43
CA LYS A 247 -21.95 1.96 -23.76
C LYS A 247 -22.89 1.39 -24.82
N MET A 248 -22.51 0.28 -25.46
CA MET A 248 -23.51 -0.55 -26.13
C MET A 248 -24.24 -1.34 -25.05
N GLU A 249 -25.37 -0.78 -24.60
CA GLU A 249 -26.45 -1.56 -24.02
C GLU A 249 -26.82 -2.66 -25.02
N ILE A 250 -26.78 -3.92 -24.57
CA ILE A 250 -27.36 -5.07 -25.28
C ILE A 250 -28.86 -5.08 -25.00
#